data_AF-A0A921KPI5-F1
#
_entry.id   AF-A0A921KPI5-F1
#
_cell.length_a   1.000
_cell.length_b   1.000
_cell.length_c   1.000
_cell.angle_alpha   90.00
_cell.angle_beta   90.00
_cell.angle_gamma   90.00
#
_symmetry.space_group_name_H-M   'P 1'
#
loop_
_entity.id
_entity.type
_entity.pdbx_description
1 polymer ?
#
loop_
_entity_poly.entity_id
_entity_poly.type
_entity_poly.pdbx_seq_one_letter_code
_entity_poly.pdbx_strand_id
1 'polypeptide(L)'
;MSHTQDGSELLTGPGAGGLLRSAVGNSGGVLHSWQLDHVDHRPGRSTKALYRTQVSWPELDGPQAPAREELFGASAHIGEREKNLYVAEQTLVMTDGDINVRVWRYPHDPWLPMLPQVCYPDIV
;
A
#
# COMPACT_ATOMS: atom_id res chain seq x y z
N MET A 1 -16.93 -9.94 11.48
CA MET A 1 -16.93 -10.63 10.17
C MET A 1 -15.62 -11.39 10.10
N SER A 2 -15.63 -12.67 9.74
CA SER A 2 -14.41 -13.48 9.66
C SER A 2 -13.63 -13.03 8.43
N HIS A 3 -12.68 -12.11 8.58
CA HIS A 3 -11.79 -11.75 7.49
C HIS A 3 -11.09 -13.01 6.96
N THR A 4 -11.06 -13.19 5.64
CA THR A 4 -10.18 -14.19 5.02
C THR A 4 -8.75 -13.93 5.49
N GLN A 5 -8.09 -14.95 6.05
CA GLN A 5 -6.73 -14.81 6.59
C GLN A 5 -5.72 -14.29 5.55
N ASP A 6 -5.93 -14.57 4.26
CA ASP A 6 -5.07 -14.07 3.18
C ASP A 6 -5.30 -12.58 2.81
N GLY A 7 -6.16 -11.89 3.56
CA GLY A 7 -6.48 -10.48 3.41
C GLY A 7 -7.27 -10.11 2.16
N SER A 8 -7.76 -11.07 1.37
CA SER A 8 -8.47 -10.79 0.12
C SER A 8 -9.72 -9.93 0.34
N GLU A 9 -10.55 -10.25 1.35
CA GLU A 9 -11.72 -9.44 1.70
C GLU A 9 -11.35 -8.01 2.16
N LEU A 10 -10.24 -7.86 2.88
CA LEU A 10 -9.78 -6.55 3.36
C LEU A 10 -9.30 -5.68 2.20
N LEU A 11 -8.44 -6.22 1.34
CA LEU A 11 -7.79 -5.46 0.27
C LEU A 11 -8.70 -5.21 -0.94
N THR A 12 -9.70 -6.06 -1.16
CA THR A 12 -10.66 -5.86 -2.28
C THR A 12 -11.97 -5.21 -1.84
N GLY A 13 -12.22 -5.14 -0.54
CA GLY A 13 -13.45 -4.60 0.04
C GLY A 13 -13.35 -3.16 0.54
N PRO A 14 -14.41 -2.64 1.15
CA PRO A 14 -14.46 -1.27 1.69
C PRO A 14 -13.39 -0.97 2.76
N GLY A 15 -12.85 -1.99 3.41
CA GLY A 15 -11.78 -1.87 4.41
C GLY A 15 -10.48 -1.28 3.86
N ALA A 16 -10.19 -1.50 2.57
CA ALA A 16 -9.02 -0.94 1.90
C ALA A 16 -8.96 0.59 1.98
N GLY A 17 -10.11 1.27 1.97
CA GLY A 17 -10.15 2.73 2.10
C GLY A 17 -9.62 3.23 3.45
N GLY A 18 -9.87 2.50 4.54
CA GLY A 18 -9.32 2.82 5.86
C GLY A 18 -7.81 2.61 5.90
N LEU A 19 -7.36 1.49 5.35
CA LEU A 19 -5.94 1.15 5.21
C LEU A 19 -5.16 2.23 4.43
N LEU A 20 -5.67 2.65 3.27
CA LEU A 20 -5.06 3.67 2.44
C LEU A 20 -5.05 5.04 3.12
N ARG A 21 -6.15 5.43 3.79
CA ARG A 21 -6.20 6.69 4.55
C ARG A 21 -5.15 6.74 5.64
N SER A 22 -4.97 5.65 6.39
CA SER A 22 -3.94 5.56 7.43
C SER A 22 -2.53 5.67 6.85
N ALA A 23 -2.24 4.96 5.76
CA ALA A 23 -0.92 5.01 5.11
C ALA A 23 -0.58 6.40 4.56
N VAL A 24 -1.54 7.03 3.88
CA VAL A 24 -1.39 8.39 3.34
C VAL A 24 -1.25 9.41 4.45
N GLY A 25 -2.10 9.34 5.48
CA GLY A 25 -2.07 10.27 6.62
C GLY A 25 -0.78 10.18 7.43
N ASN A 26 -0.27 8.97 7.69
CA ASN A 26 1.02 8.79 8.37
C ASN A 26 2.21 9.35 7.58
N SER A 27 2.03 9.57 6.28
CA SER A 27 3.04 10.15 5.38
C SER A 27 2.82 11.65 5.14
N GLY A 28 1.92 12.30 5.89
CA GLY A 28 1.63 13.74 5.77
C GLY A 28 0.70 14.12 4.61
N GLY A 29 0.01 13.14 4.02
CA GLY A 29 -0.91 13.34 2.90
C GLY A 29 -2.38 13.30 3.29
N VAL A 30 -3.25 13.62 2.33
CA VAL A 30 -4.71 13.48 2.44
C VAL A 30 -5.22 12.69 1.25
N LEU A 31 -5.85 11.54 1.53
CA LEU A 31 -6.51 10.71 0.51
C LEU A 31 -7.91 11.27 0.20
N HIS A 32 -8.13 11.65 -1.06
CA HIS A 32 -9.43 12.16 -1.55
C HIS A 32 -10.30 11.03 -2.10
N SER A 33 -9.71 10.18 -2.95
CA SER A 33 -10.41 9.05 -3.55
C SER A 33 -9.44 7.90 -3.81
N TRP A 34 -9.99 6.69 -3.95
CA TRP A 34 -9.23 5.51 -4.33
C TRP A 34 -10.10 4.58 -5.17
N GLN A 35 -9.46 3.80 -6.03
CA GLN A 35 -10.07 2.75 -6.83
C GLN A 35 -9.12 1.56 -6.86
N LEU A 36 -9.67 0.35 -6.67
CA LEU A 36 -8.94 -0.89 -6.89
C LEU A 36 -8.62 -1.05 -8.38
N ASP A 37 -7.34 -1.25 -8.70
CA ASP A 37 -6.83 -1.30 -10.08
C ASP A 37 -6.41 -2.73 -10.47
N HIS A 38 -5.61 -3.38 -9.63
CA HIS A 38 -5.12 -4.74 -9.89
C HIS A 38 -5.11 -5.59 -8.62
N VAL A 39 -5.31 -6.91 -8.78
CA VAL A 39 -5.24 -7.89 -7.69
C VAL A 39 -4.43 -9.10 -8.14
N ASP A 40 -3.41 -9.45 -7.36
CA ASP A 40 -2.76 -10.77 -7.38
C ASP A 40 -3.19 -11.51 -6.12
N HIS A 41 -4.01 -12.55 -6.29
CA HIS A 41 -4.54 -13.34 -5.19
C HIS A 41 -4.00 -14.78 -5.25
N ARG A 42 -3.42 -15.21 -4.12
CA ARG A 42 -3.00 -16.59 -3.86
C ARG A 42 -3.84 -17.10 -2.68
N PRO A 43 -4.97 -17.78 -2.95
CA PRO A 43 -5.91 -18.22 -1.92
C PRO A 43 -5.24 -18.96 -0.77
N GLY A 44 -5.55 -18.55 0.46
CA GLY A 44 -4.98 -19.16 1.67
C GLY A 44 -3.48 -18.92 1.85
N ARG A 45 -2.90 -17.94 1.15
CA ARG A 45 -1.50 -17.55 1.31
C ARG A 45 -1.29 -16.04 1.36
N SER A 46 -1.70 -15.33 0.32
CA SER A 46 -1.45 -13.90 0.21
C SER A 46 -2.37 -13.21 -0.79
N THR A 47 -2.62 -11.92 -0.56
CA THR A 47 -3.25 -11.04 -1.54
C THR A 47 -2.39 -9.80 -1.71
N LYS A 48 -2.13 -9.38 -2.96
CA LYS A 48 -1.61 -8.06 -3.30
C LYS A 48 -2.65 -7.29 -4.09
N ALA A 49 -2.78 -6.00 -3.79
CA ALA A 49 -3.68 -5.10 -4.48
C ALA A 49 -2.94 -3.81 -4.85
N LEU A 50 -3.18 -3.30 -6.05
CA LEU A 50 -2.79 -1.95 -6.48
C LEU A 50 -4.03 -1.06 -6.54
N TYR A 51 -3.85 0.19 -6.14
CA TYR A 51 -4.90 1.19 -6.12
C TYR A 51 -4.43 2.45 -6.85
N ARG A 52 -5.34 2.98 -7.66
CA ARG A 52 -5.24 4.36 -8.14
C ARG A 52 -5.87 5.28 -7.11
N THR A 53 -5.13 6.29 -6.66
CA THR A 53 -5.59 7.21 -5.64
C THR A 53 -5.45 8.66 -6.09
N GLN A 54 -6.23 9.55 -5.49
CA GLN A 54 -6.04 10.99 -5.59
C GLN A 54 -5.58 11.48 -4.22
N VAL A 55 -4.37 12.04 -4.14
CA VAL A 55 -3.74 12.44 -2.88
C VAL A 55 -3.19 13.86 -3.01
N SER A 56 -3.47 14.69 -2.01
CA SER A 56 -2.74 15.94 -1.81
C SER A 56 -1.69 15.73 -0.71
N TRP A 57 -0.57 16.45 -0.78
CA TRP A 57 0.53 16.34 0.18
C TRP A 57 0.79 17.65 0.93
N PRO A 58 -0.05 18.04 1.90
CA PRO A 58 0.08 19.34 2.55
C PRO A 58 1.40 19.56 3.29
N GLU A 59 1.97 18.51 3.88
CA GLU A 59 3.25 18.61 4.61
C GLU A 59 4.45 18.77 3.67
N LEU A 60 4.33 18.37 2.42
CA LEU A 60 5.39 18.47 1.41
C LEU A 60 5.23 19.70 0.51
N ASP A 61 4.01 19.89 -0.01
CA ASP A 61 3.69 20.84 -1.08
C ASP A 61 2.90 22.07 -0.57
N GLY A 62 2.53 22.09 0.73
CA GLY A 62 1.84 23.18 1.40
C GLY A 62 0.31 23.02 1.53
N PRO A 63 -0.37 23.82 2.37
CA PRO A 63 -1.76 23.59 2.76
C PRO A 63 -2.81 23.58 1.64
N GLN A 64 -2.47 24.13 0.46
CA GLN A 64 -3.34 24.22 -0.71
C GLN A 64 -2.85 23.33 -1.87
N ALA A 65 -1.99 22.35 -1.58
CA ALA A 65 -1.49 21.42 -2.57
C ALA A 65 -2.65 20.73 -3.30
N PRO A 66 -2.67 20.75 -4.65
CA PRO A 66 -3.71 20.04 -5.39
C PRO A 66 -3.56 18.53 -5.19
N ALA A 67 -4.68 17.81 -5.28
CA ALA A 67 -4.63 16.37 -5.38
C ALA A 67 -3.97 15.96 -6.71
N ARG A 68 -3.11 14.95 -6.65
CA ARG A 68 -2.52 14.31 -7.83
C ARG A 68 -2.76 12.80 -7.78
N GLU A 69 -2.71 12.18 -8.96
CA GLU A 69 -2.78 10.73 -9.04
C GLU A 69 -1.54 10.11 -8.41
N GLU A 70 -1.75 9.15 -7.52
CA GLU A 70 -0.69 8.35 -6.93
C GLU A 70 -1.08 6.87 -7.02
N LEU A 71 -0.10 5.99 -7.17
CA LEU A 71 -0.31 4.55 -7.12
C LEU A 71 0.14 4.04 -5.76
N PHE A 72 -0.75 3.30 -5.09
CA PHE A 72 -0.44 2.61 -3.84
C PHE A 72 -0.58 1.12 -4.03
N GLY A 73 0.35 0.36 -3.45
CA GLY A 73 0.25 -1.08 -3.33
C GLY A 73 -0.02 -1.49 -1.89
N ALA A 74 -0.73 -2.58 -1.72
CA ALA A 74 -0.85 -3.26 -0.43
C ALA A 74 -0.68 -4.77 -0.59
N SER A 75 -0.12 -5.43 0.42
CA SER A 75 0.00 -6.89 0.50
C SER A 75 -0.40 -7.41 1.86
N ALA A 76 -1.20 -8.47 1.89
CA ALA A 76 -1.54 -9.24 3.07
C ALA A 76 -0.98 -10.66 2.93
N HIS A 77 -0.37 -11.19 4.01
CA HIS A 77 0.23 -12.53 4.04
C HIS A 77 -0.18 -13.29 5.30
N ILE A 78 -0.43 -14.60 5.16
CA ILE A 78 -0.65 -15.52 6.28
C ILE A 78 0.70 -16.06 6.76
N GLY A 79 1.01 -15.87 8.05
CA GLY A 79 2.06 -16.62 8.77
C GLY A 79 3.51 -16.46 8.30
N GLU A 80 3.77 -15.88 7.11
CA GLU A 80 5.11 -15.56 6.66
C GLU A 80 5.66 -14.43 7.55
N ARG A 81 6.58 -14.78 8.47
CA ARG A 81 7.58 -13.82 8.94
C ARG A 81 8.35 -13.41 7.70
N GLU A 82 8.11 -12.19 7.25
CA GLU A 82 8.69 -11.63 6.05
C GLU A 82 10.22 -11.59 6.17
N LYS A 83 10.88 -12.64 5.69
CA LYS A 83 12.34 -12.72 5.61
C LYS A 83 12.77 -12.00 4.33
N ASN A 84 13.79 -11.16 4.43
CA ASN A 84 14.41 -10.43 3.32
C ASN A 84 13.54 -9.32 2.69
N LEU A 85 12.62 -8.73 3.45
CA LEU A 85 11.94 -7.52 2.98
C LEU A 85 12.83 -6.30 3.13
N TYR A 86 12.88 -5.49 2.08
CA TYR A 86 13.41 -4.14 2.18
C TYR A 86 12.35 -3.27 2.87
N VAL A 87 12.66 -2.82 4.09
CA VAL A 87 11.77 -1.88 4.80
C VAL A 87 12.09 -0.48 4.27
N ALA A 88 11.36 -0.05 3.25
CA ALA A 88 11.36 1.36 2.86
C ALA A 88 10.72 2.18 4.00
N GLU A 89 11.23 3.38 4.28
CA GLU A 89 10.72 4.30 5.30
C GLU A 89 9.20 4.57 5.16
N GLN A 90 8.64 4.35 3.97
CA GLN A 90 7.24 4.60 3.61
C GLN A 90 6.34 3.36 3.69
N THR A 91 6.75 2.30 4.39
CA THR A 91 5.94 1.09 4.53
C THR A 91 5.17 1.08 5.84
N LEU A 92 3.84 1.13 5.78
CA LEU A 92 2.98 0.95 6.96
C LEU A 92 2.68 -0.53 7.18
N VAL A 93 2.89 -1.03 8.39
CA VAL A 93 2.49 -2.40 8.81
C VAL A 93 1.25 -2.29 9.71
N MET A 94 0.19 -3.03 9.38
CA MET A 94 -0.97 -3.21 10.24
C MET A 94 -1.16 -4.69 10.55
N THR A 95 -1.38 -5.01 11.83
CA THR A 95 -1.62 -6.38 12.29
C THR A 95 -2.98 -6.51 12.96
N ASP A 96 -3.78 -7.45 12.49
CA ASP A 96 -4.95 -7.98 13.22
C ASP A 96 -4.67 -9.44 13.56
N GLY A 97 -3.78 -9.66 14.53
CA GLY A 97 -3.36 -10.97 15.06
C GLY A 97 -2.65 -11.88 14.04
N ASP A 98 -3.41 -12.37 13.07
CA ASP A 98 -3.04 -13.40 12.09
C ASP A 98 -2.66 -12.84 10.71
N ILE A 99 -3.00 -11.57 10.43
CA ILE A 99 -2.78 -10.94 9.11
C ILE A 99 -1.78 -9.79 9.26
N ASN A 100 -0.67 -9.85 8.53
CA ASN A 100 0.26 -8.73 8.36
C ASN A 100 -0.07 -8.04 7.04
N VAL A 101 -0.45 -6.76 7.10
CA VAL A 101 -0.72 -5.94 5.92
C VAL A 101 0.35 -4.88 5.78
N ARG A 102 0.93 -4.78 4.58
CA ARG A 102 1.83 -3.70 4.19
C ARG A 102 1.19 -2.80 3.17
N VAL A 103 1.48 -1.51 3.26
CA VAL A 103 1.09 -0.51 2.26
C VAL A 103 2.32 0.29 1.86
N TRP A 104 2.48 0.56 0.57
CA TRP A 104 3.57 1.37 0.03
C TRP A 104 3.07 2.27 -1.11
N ARG A 105 3.79 3.36 -1.36
CA ARG A 105 3.63 4.18 -2.57
C ARG A 105 4.51 3.62 -3.68
N TYR A 106 3.99 3.50 -4.89
CA TYR A 106 4.78 3.11 -6.06
C TYR A 106 5.90 4.13 -6.33
N PRO A 107 7.10 3.70 -6.76
CA PRO A 107 7.53 2.33 -7.08
C PRO A 107 8.19 1.57 -5.91
N HIS A 108 7.95 1.97 -4.66
CA HIS A 108 8.66 1.44 -3.50
C HIS A 108 8.07 0.13 -2.95
N ASP A 109 7.73 -0.82 -3.84
CA ASP A 109 7.27 -2.16 -3.42
C ASP A 109 8.38 -2.84 -2.61
N PRO A 110 8.15 -3.19 -1.33
CA PRO A 110 9.18 -3.77 -0.46
C PRO A 110 9.64 -5.16 -0.94
N TRP A 111 8.85 -5.83 -1.79
CA TRP A 111 9.21 -7.10 -2.42
C TRP A 111 10.06 -6.95 -3.68
N LEU A 112 10.14 -5.74 -4.24
CA LEU A 112 10.88 -5.43 -5.46
C LEU A 112 11.80 -4.22 -5.19
N PRO A 113 12.86 -4.37 -4.37
CA PRO A 113 13.70 -3.24 -3.94
C PRO A 113 14.42 -2.53 -5.09
N MET A 114 14.59 -3.21 -6.23
CA MET A 114 15.18 -2.63 -7.44
C MET A 114 14.16 -1.93 -8.33
N LEU A 115 12.86 -2.00 -8.04
CA LEU A 115 11.79 -1.43 -8.87
C LEU A 115 11.98 0.08 -9.08
N PRO A 116 12.33 0.91 -8.06
CA PRO A 116 12.58 2.33 -8.31
C PRO A 116 13.67 2.59 -9.37
N GLN A 117 14.76 1.80 -9.35
CA GLN A 117 15.86 1.94 -10.32
C GLN A 117 15.46 1.49 -11.73
N VAL A 118 14.52 0.54 -11.85
CA VAL A 118 14.01 0.10 -13.15
C VAL A 118 12.99 1.08 -13.71
N CYS A 119 12.13 1.66 -12.87
CA CYS A 119 11.11 2.62 -13.27
C CYS A 119 11.68 4.00 -13.60
N TYR A 120 12.75 4.38 -12.92
CA TYR A 120 13.42 5.67 -13.06
C TYR A 120 14.93 5.48 -13.24
N PRO A 121 15.37 4.87 -14.36
CA PRO A 121 16.79 4.55 -14.57
C PRO A 121 17.69 5.78 -14.64
N ASP A 122 17.12 6.95 -14.95
CA ASP A 122 17.84 8.20 -15.13
C ASP A 122 17.88 9.09 -13.87
N ILE A 123 17.22 8.68 -12.79
CA ILE A 123 17.23 9.39 -11.50
C ILE A 123 18.28 8.69 -10.61
N VAL A 124 19.45 9.33 -10.46
CA VAL A 124 20.60 8.87 -9.64
C VAL A 124 20.66 9.62 -8.32
#